data_AF-A0A291QMI4-F1
#
_entry.id   AF-A0A291QMI4-F1
#
_cell.length_a   1.000
_cell.length_b   1.000
_cell.length_c   1.000
_cell.angle_alpha   90.00
_cell.angle_beta   90.00
_cell.angle_gamma   90.00
#
_symmetry.space_group_name_H-M   'P 1'
#
loop_
_entity.id
_entity.type
_entity.pdbx_description
1 polymer ?
#
loop_
_entity_poly.entity_id
_entity_poly.type
_entity_poly.pdbx_seq_one_letter_code
_entity_poly.pdbx_strand_id
1 'polypeptide(L)'
;MVTTTCEFLRFGVRQEWVPADLGAQLSHEKHLVYLPRGFQAGEDGQFRTIQTSELKFTVSDEGIAWLTPGEVDRAVLGANRARDRFLVGLLWVTGMRIGEALGLRREDMHLLSSSRTLGCPIAGPHVHVRRRINTNGALAKSPVAGRQGDTRDRGGGRPVRRLRP
;
A
#
# COMPACT_ATOMS: atom_id res chain seq x y z
N MET A 1 13.82 -14.24 -13.82
CA MET A 1 15.20 -14.49 -14.33
C MET A 1 16.25 -14.59 -13.23
N VAL A 2 16.11 -13.90 -12.08
CA VAL A 2 17.11 -13.96 -10.99
C VAL A 2 17.32 -15.37 -10.41
N THR A 3 16.26 -16.18 -10.28
CA THR A 3 16.35 -17.55 -9.74
C THR A 3 17.31 -18.43 -10.55
N THR A 4 17.21 -18.42 -11.87
CA THR A 4 18.08 -19.23 -12.75
C THR A 4 19.54 -18.79 -12.65
N THR A 5 19.80 -17.48 -12.59
CA THR A 5 21.16 -16.94 -12.41
C THR A 5 21.74 -17.34 -11.06
N CYS A 6 20.96 -17.26 -9.97
CA CYS A 6 21.40 -17.70 -8.65
C CYS A 6 21.68 -19.21 -8.60
N GLU A 7 20.83 -20.05 -9.21
CA GLU A 7 21.08 -21.50 -9.30
C GLU A 7 22.32 -21.83 -10.13
N PHE A 8 22.54 -21.11 -11.24
CA PHE A 8 23.76 -21.26 -12.03
C PHE A 8 25.02 -20.89 -11.25
N LEU A 9 24.99 -19.78 -10.50
CA LEU A 9 26.12 -19.39 -9.64
C LEU A 9 26.35 -20.37 -8.49
N ARG A 10 25.29 -20.92 -7.89
CA ARG A 10 25.41 -22.01 -6.89
C ARG A 10 26.02 -23.27 -7.47
N PHE A 11 25.66 -23.64 -8.69
CA PHE A 11 26.31 -24.72 -9.42
C PHE A 11 27.79 -24.41 -9.67
N GLY A 12 28.12 -23.18 -10.08
CA GLY A 12 29.49 -22.72 -10.26
C GLY A 12 30.33 -22.79 -8.97
N VAL A 13 29.74 -22.49 -7.81
CA VAL A 13 30.40 -22.68 -6.50
C VAL A 13 30.69 -24.16 -6.25
N ARG A 14 29.75 -25.05 -6.56
CA ARG A 14 29.94 -26.51 -6.41
C ARG A 14 30.99 -27.09 -7.36
N GLN A 15 31.20 -26.46 -8.51
CA GLN A 15 32.25 -26.83 -9.49
C GLN A 15 33.56 -26.08 -9.26
N GLU A 16 33.68 -25.28 -8.19
CA GLU A 16 34.85 -24.45 -7.88
C GLU A 16 35.18 -23.36 -8.94
N TRP A 17 34.22 -23.04 -9.81
CA TRP A 17 34.35 -21.95 -10.79
C TRP A 17 34.14 -20.56 -10.17
N VAL A 18 33.51 -20.53 -9.00
CA VAL A 18 33.11 -19.31 -8.29
C VAL A 18 33.50 -19.47 -6.81
N PRO A 19 34.06 -18.43 -6.15
CA PRO A 19 34.41 -18.49 -4.74
C PRO A 19 33.22 -18.84 -3.83
N ALA A 20 33.46 -19.68 -2.82
CA ALA A 20 32.43 -20.14 -1.89
C ALA A 20 31.72 -18.99 -1.15
N ASP A 21 32.45 -17.92 -0.84
CA ASP A 21 31.94 -16.72 -0.18
C ASP A 21 30.84 -16.03 -0.99
N LEU A 22 30.88 -16.13 -2.33
CA LEU A 22 29.83 -15.58 -3.19
C LEU A 22 28.53 -16.35 -3.00
N GLY A 23 28.58 -17.68 -2.89
CA GLY A 23 27.41 -18.54 -2.69
C GLY A 23 26.61 -18.16 -1.44
N ALA A 24 27.31 -17.83 -0.36
CA ALA A 24 26.70 -17.37 0.90
C ALA A 24 26.06 -15.98 0.78
N GLN A 25 26.57 -15.11 -0.10
CA GLN A 25 26.02 -13.77 -0.33
C GLN A 25 24.79 -13.78 -1.26
N LEU A 26 24.56 -14.85 -2.03
CA LEU A 26 23.44 -14.93 -2.96
C LEU A 26 22.09 -15.20 -2.28
N SER A 27 22.10 -15.71 -1.04
CA SER A 27 20.89 -16.04 -0.29
C SER A 27 21.05 -15.92 1.22
N HIS A 28 20.04 -15.39 1.88
CA HIS A 28 19.92 -15.47 3.34
C HIS A 28 18.83 -16.42 3.77
N GLU A 29 18.98 -16.94 4.98
CA GLU A 29 17.94 -17.66 5.69
C GLU A 29 16.88 -16.68 6.18
N LYS A 30 15.63 -16.88 5.75
CA LYS A 30 14.49 -16.06 6.14
C LYS A 30 13.51 -16.90 6.95
N HIS A 31 13.30 -16.50 8.20
CA HIS A 31 12.27 -17.07 9.05
C HIS A 31 10.87 -16.61 8.60
N LEU A 32 9.96 -17.56 8.42
CA LEU A 32 8.61 -17.34 7.96
C LEU A 32 7.67 -17.07 9.14
N VAL A 33 7.12 -15.85 9.18
CA VAL A 33 6.03 -15.49 10.13
C VAL A 33 4.71 -16.15 9.71
N TYR A 34 4.49 -16.27 8.40
CA TYR A 34 3.30 -16.88 7.83
C TYR A 34 3.72 -18.08 6.98
N LEU A 35 3.13 -19.24 7.26
CA LEU A 35 3.44 -20.45 6.52
C LEU A 35 2.62 -20.52 5.23
N PRO A 36 3.26 -20.80 4.08
CA PRO A 36 2.56 -21.14 2.85
C PRO A 36 1.68 -22.38 3.05
N ARG A 37 0.60 -22.47 2.26
CA ARG A 37 -0.26 -23.68 2.25
C ARG A 37 0.58 -24.91 1.92
N GLY A 38 0.46 -25.95 2.74
CA GLY A 38 1.20 -27.21 2.57
C GLY A 38 2.64 -27.21 3.11
N PHE A 39 3.12 -26.10 3.68
CA PHE A 39 4.46 -26.02 4.26
C PHE A 39 4.46 -26.60 5.69
N GLN A 40 5.26 -27.64 5.93
CA GLN A 40 5.36 -28.27 7.25
C GLN A 40 6.44 -27.57 8.09
N ALA A 41 6.02 -26.88 9.14
CA ALA A 41 6.92 -26.17 10.06
C ALA A 41 7.78 -27.12 10.93
N GLY A 42 7.45 -28.41 10.99
CA GLY A 42 7.83 -29.27 12.11
C GLY A 42 7.03 -28.96 13.38
N GLU A 43 7.13 -29.84 14.37
CA GLU A 43 6.34 -29.79 15.63
C GLU A 43 6.60 -28.50 16.42
N ASP A 44 7.87 -28.12 16.56
CA ASP A 44 8.31 -26.90 17.25
C ASP A 44 8.64 -25.74 16.31
N GLY A 45 8.23 -25.81 15.04
CA GLY A 45 8.56 -24.78 14.06
C GLY A 45 10.02 -24.79 13.57
N GLN A 46 10.75 -25.88 13.83
CA GLN A 46 12.15 -26.08 13.45
C GLN A 46 12.47 -25.93 11.95
N PHE A 47 11.47 -26.05 11.07
CA PHE A 47 11.61 -25.89 9.62
C PHE A 47 11.00 -24.58 9.11
N ARG A 48 10.75 -23.59 9.97
CA ARG A 48 10.15 -22.29 9.58
C ARG A 48 11.09 -21.38 8.79
N THR A 49 12.27 -21.84 8.40
CA THR A 49 13.20 -21.05 7.61
C THR A 49 13.25 -21.51 6.16
N ILE A 50 13.34 -20.54 5.26
CA ILE A 50 13.58 -20.77 3.83
C ILE A 50 14.82 -20.01 3.38
N GLN A 51 15.50 -20.53 2.36
CA GLN A 51 16.56 -19.80 1.67
C GLN A 51 15.92 -18.86 0.65
N THR A 52 16.12 -17.54 0.80
CA THR A 52 15.64 -16.55 -0.17
C THR A 52 16.81 -15.86 -0.86
N SER A 53 16.67 -15.57 -2.15
CA SER A 53 17.69 -14.81 -2.88
C SER A 53 17.76 -13.36 -2.37
N GLU A 54 18.99 -12.85 -2.21
CA GLU A 54 19.25 -11.44 -1.85
C GLU A 54 19.30 -10.49 -3.05
N LEU A 55 19.44 -11.05 -4.26
CA LEU A 55 19.55 -10.26 -5.48
C LEU A 55 18.22 -9.61 -5.83
N LYS A 56 18.03 -8.41 -5.29
CA LYS A 56 17.00 -7.47 -5.74
C LYS A 56 17.61 -6.65 -6.87
N PHE A 57 17.32 -7.03 -8.10
CA PHE A 57 17.59 -6.16 -9.24
C PHE A 57 16.56 -5.04 -9.27
N THR A 58 17.01 -3.80 -9.10
CA THR A 58 16.22 -2.62 -9.42
C THR A 58 16.17 -2.54 -10.94
N VAL A 59 15.10 -3.07 -11.53
CA VAL A 59 14.81 -2.85 -12.95
C VAL A 59 14.45 -1.37 -13.11
N SER A 60 14.99 -0.72 -14.13
CA SER A 60 14.55 0.59 -14.58
C SER A 60 13.09 0.48 -15.00
N ASP A 61 12.19 0.87 -14.11
CA ASP A 61 10.77 1.04 -14.40
C ASP A 61 10.56 2.49 -14.86
N GLU A 62 9.83 2.69 -15.97
CA GLU A 62 9.48 4.04 -16.49
C GLU A 62 8.70 4.88 -15.47
N GLY A 63 8.29 4.26 -14.36
CA GLY A 63 7.67 4.91 -13.23
C GLY A 63 6.16 4.88 -13.35
N ILE A 64 5.51 5.47 -12.35
CA ILE A 64 4.05 5.49 -12.29
C ILE A 64 3.54 6.59 -13.23
N ALA A 65 2.78 6.21 -14.25
CA ALA A 65 2.07 7.16 -15.11
C ALA A 65 0.93 7.85 -14.33
N TRP A 66 0.82 9.17 -14.48
CA TRP A 66 -0.24 9.99 -13.89
C TRP A 66 -1.20 10.47 -14.97
N LEU A 67 -2.49 10.56 -14.63
CA LEU A 67 -3.48 11.18 -15.52
C LEU A 67 -3.29 12.70 -15.52
N THR A 68 -3.39 13.29 -16.70
CA THR A 68 -3.53 14.74 -16.88
C THR A 68 -4.94 15.19 -16.48
N PRO A 69 -5.16 16.49 -16.15
CA PRO A 69 -6.50 16.99 -15.83
C PRO A 69 -7.55 16.67 -16.90
N GLY A 70 -7.22 16.82 -18.19
CA GLY A 70 -8.14 16.48 -19.28
C GLY A 70 -8.42 14.98 -19.43
N GLU A 71 -7.49 14.10 -19.03
CA GLU A 71 -7.76 12.66 -18.94
C GLU A 71 -8.70 12.31 -17.79
N VAL A 72 -8.57 13.01 -16.66
CA VAL A 72 -9.49 12.85 -15.53
C VAL A 72 -10.89 13.30 -15.92
N ASP A 73 -11.03 14.43 -16.61
CA ASP A 73 -12.34 14.91 -17.08
C ASP A 73 -12.99 13.88 -18.01
N ARG A 74 -12.22 13.30 -18.94
CA ARG A 74 -12.70 12.21 -19.81
C ARG A 74 -13.13 10.98 -19.00
N ALA A 75 -12.37 10.60 -17.98
CA ALA A 75 -12.73 9.48 -17.10
C ALA A 75 -14.02 9.74 -16.30
N VAL A 76 -14.20 10.98 -15.81
CA VAL A 76 -15.43 11.39 -15.11
C VAL A 76 -16.62 11.38 -16.07
N LEU A 77 -16.49 11.97 -17.27
CA LEU A 77 -17.58 12.03 -18.25
C LEU A 77 -17.94 10.65 -18.80
N GLY A 78 -16.97 9.76 -18.98
CA GLY A 78 -17.17 8.40 -19.45
C GLY A 78 -17.82 7.44 -18.44
N ALA A 79 -17.84 7.80 -17.15
CA ALA A 79 -18.50 6.99 -16.14
C ALA A 79 -20.03 7.11 -16.23
N ASN A 80 -20.72 5.98 -16.30
CA ASN A 80 -22.19 5.91 -16.53
C ASN A 80 -23.02 6.24 -15.27
N ARG A 81 -22.48 6.02 -14.07
CA ARG A 81 -23.19 6.22 -12.80
C ARG A 81 -22.61 7.40 -12.03
N ALA A 82 -23.48 8.19 -11.40
CA ALA A 82 -23.06 9.28 -10.51
C ALA A 82 -22.09 8.82 -9.41
N ARG A 83 -22.25 7.59 -8.92
CA ARG A 83 -21.33 6.96 -7.97
C ARG A 83 -19.90 6.87 -8.52
N ASP A 84 -19.77 6.42 -9.76
CA ASP A 84 -18.46 6.17 -10.37
C ASP A 84 -17.80 7.51 -10.74
N ARG A 85 -18.59 8.49 -11.21
CA ARG A 85 -18.15 9.89 -11.39
C ARG A 85 -17.60 10.48 -10.10
N PHE A 86 -18.37 10.33 -9.01
CA PHE A 86 -17.96 10.78 -7.68
C PHE A 86 -16.69 10.08 -7.22
N LEU A 87 -16.57 8.76 -7.42
CA LEU A 87 -15.39 8.00 -7.02
C LEU A 87 -14.12 8.47 -7.76
N VAL A 88 -14.20 8.68 -9.08
CA VAL A 88 -13.06 9.18 -9.87
C VAL A 88 -12.64 10.57 -9.38
N GLY A 89 -13.59 11.49 -9.20
CA GLY A 89 -13.30 12.83 -8.68
C GLY A 89 -12.73 12.80 -7.26
N LEU A 90 -13.27 11.97 -6.38
CA LEU A 90 -12.79 11.81 -5.01
C LEU A 90 -11.33 11.31 -4.97
N LEU A 91 -11.00 10.30 -5.77
CA LEU A 91 -9.64 9.76 -5.85
C LEU A 91 -8.66 10.80 -6.40
N TRP A 92 -9.06 11.54 -7.43
CA TRP A 92 -8.25 12.60 -8.02
C TRP A 92 -7.95 13.74 -7.04
N VAL A 93 -8.98 14.27 -6.38
CA VAL A 93 -8.84 15.45 -5.51
C VAL A 93 -8.12 15.09 -4.20
N THR A 94 -8.34 13.90 -3.63
CA THR A 94 -7.81 13.52 -2.31
C THR A 94 -6.53 12.69 -2.35
N GLY A 95 -6.24 12.03 -3.47
CA GLY A 95 -5.16 11.04 -3.57
C GLY A 95 -5.32 9.86 -2.61
N MET A 96 -6.55 9.57 -2.16
CA MET A 96 -6.80 8.46 -1.24
C MET A 96 -6.67 7.11 -1.95
N ARG A 97 -6.36 6.06 -1.18
CA ARG A 97 -6.33 4.71 -1.75
C ARG A 97 -7.74 4.25 -2.09
N ILE A 98 -7.90 3.44 -3.13
CA ILE A 98 -9.20 2.92 -3.55
C ILE A 98 -9.95 2.22 -2.41
N GLY A 99 -9.25 1.44 -1.57
CA GLY A 99 -9.87 0.80 -0.38
C GLY A 99 -10.31 1.78 0.71
N GLU A 100 -9.69 2.96 0.80
CA GLU A 100 -10.12 4.04 1.70
C GLU A 100 -11.38 4.71 1.14
N ALA A 101 -11.42 4.98 -0.17
CA ALA A 101 -12.59 5.57 -0.84
C ALA A 101 -13.82 4.66 -0.78
N LEU A 102 -13.65 3.36 -1.09
CA LEU A 102 -14.72 2.37 -1.05
C LEU A 102 -15.21 2.07 0.37
N GLY A 103 -14.41 2.38 1.39
CA GLY A 103 -14.78 2.24 2.80
C GLY A 103 -15.38 3.50 3.43
N LEU A 104 -15.51 4.59 2.67
CA LEU A 104 -15.96 5.88 3.16
C LEU A 104 -17.48 5.86 3.43
N ARG A 105 -17.89 6.42 4.57
CA ARG A 105 -19.31 6.64 4.89
C ARG A 105 -19.65 8.12 4.74
N ARG A 106 -20.95 8.43 4.61
CA ARG A 106 -21.43 9.82 4.52
C ARG A 106 -21.03 10.66 5.73
N GLU A 107 -21.01 10.05 6.92
CA GLU A 107 -20.55 10.67 8.18
C GLU A 107 -19.05 11.00 8.20
N ASP A 108 -18.26 10.46 7.28
CA ASP A 108 -16.82 10.71 7.20
C ASP A 108 -16.50 11.88 6.24
N MET A 109 -17.51 12.47 5.58
CA MET A 109 -17.34 13.55 4.58
C MET A 109 -17.86 14.89 5.10
N HIS A 110 -16.97 15.88 5.17
CA HIS A 110 -17.27 17.22 5.63
C HIS A 110 -16.97 18.21 4.50
N LEU A 111 -18.00 18.59 3.75
CA LEU A 111 -17.84 19.38 2.52
C LEU A 111 -18.04 20.89 2.73
N LEU A 112 -18.46 21.30 3.92
CA LEU A 112 -18.68 22.70 4.27
C LEU A 112 -17.41 23.35 4.84
N SER A 113 -17.39 24.68 4.85
CA SER A 113 -16.31 25.48 5.45
C SER A 113 -16.12 25.22 6.96
N SER A 114 -17.18 24.83 7.66
CA SER A 114 -17.16 24.43 9.06
C SER A 114 -18.04 23.20 9.26
N SER A 115 -17.51 22.22 10.00
CA SER A 115 -18.24 21.01 10.42
C SER A 115 -18.22 20.83 11.94
N ARG A 116 -18.12 21.95 12.67
CA ARG A 116 -18.14 21.94 14.15
C ARG A 116 -19.43 21.38 14.72
N THR A 117 -20.56 21.62 14.05
CA THR A 117 -21.87 21.05 14.42
C THR A 117 -21.89 19.52 14.36
N LEU A 118 -21.02 18.91 13.54
CA LEU A 118 -20.82 17.46 13.45
C LEU A 118 -19.75 16.95 14.44
N GLY A 119 -19.27 17.80 15.34
CA GLY A 119 -18.21 17.47 16.29
C GLY A 119 -16.81 17.41 15.68
N CYS A 120 -16.62 17.93 14.45
CA CYS A 120 -15.30 17.98 13.83
C CYS A 120 -14.63 19.35 14.03
N PRO A 121 -13.43 19.40 14.64
CA PRO A 121 -12.72 20.66 14.88
C PRO A 121 -12.02 21.21 13.62
N ILE A 122 -12.00 20.46 12.52
CA ILE A 122 -11.21 20.80 11.34
C ILE A 122 -11.98 21.75 10.45
N ALA A 123 -11.32 22.88 10.14
CA ALA A 123 -11.85 23.89 9.23
C ALA A 123 -11.64 23.50 7.77
N GLY A 124 -12.60 23.89 6.94
CA GLY A 124 -12.63 23.68 5.50
C GLY A 124 -13.08 22.28 5.06
N PRO A 125 -13.26 22.07 3.75
CA PRO A 125 -13.68 20.78 3.21
C PRO A 125 -12.63 19.67 3.41
N HIS A 126 -13.05 18.53 3.95
CA HIS A 126 -12.17 17.38 4.22
C HIS A 126 -12.92 16.05 4.32
N VAL A 127 -12.16 14.95 4.25
CA VAL A 127 -12.66 13.59 4.47
C VAL A 127 -11.85 12.85 5.53
N HIS A 128 -12.52 12.05 6.34
CA HIS A 128 -11.91 11.21 7.36
C HIS A 128 -11.71 9.79 6.84
N VAL A 129 -10.51 9.24 7.04
CA VAL A 129 -10.26 7.82 6.78
C VAL A 129 -10.38 7.05 8.08
N ARG A 130 -11.31 6.09 8.17
CA ARG A 130 -11.44 5.23 9.33
C ARG A 130 -11.29 3.78 8.94
N ARG A 131 -10.50 3.04 9.72
CA ARG A 131 -10.42 1.58 9.58
C ARG A 131 -11.70 0.97 10.14
N ARG A 132 -12.45 0.28 9.29
CA ARG A 132 -13.71 -0.41 9.64
C ARG A 132 -13.75 -1.74 8.90
N ILE A 133 -14.54 -2.68 9.42
CA ILE A 133 -14.99 -3.83 8.64
C ILE A 133 -16.21 -3.37 7.86
N ASN A 134 -16.07 -3.19 6.55
CA ASN A 134 -17.18 -2.78 5.69
C ASN A 134 -17.82 -4.01 5.06
N THR A 135 -19.13 -3.95 4.82
CA THR A 135 -19.91 -5.04 4.21
C THR A 135 -19.41 -5.41 2.81
N ASN A 136 -18.83 -4.44 2.09
CA ASN A 136 -18.21 -4.64 0.77
C ASN A 136 -16.75 -5.16 0.84
N GLY A 137 -16.23 -5.50 2.03
CA GLY A 137 -14.86 -5.96 2.23
C GLY A 137 -13.78 -4.87 2.12
N ALA A 138 -14.16 -3.60 1.90
CA ALA A 138 -13.21 -2.51 1.77
C ALA A 138 -12.50 -2.23 3.11
N LEU A 139 -11.17 -2.10 3.06
CA LEU A 139 -10.34 -1.88 4.24
C LEU A 139 -9.25 -0.82 3.97
N ALA A 140 -9.08 0.09 4.92
CA ALA A 140 -7.90 0.95 4.97
C ALA A 140 -6.68 0.11 5.42
N LYS A 141 -5.74 -0.11 4.48
CA LYS A 141 -4.57 -1.00 4.67
C LYS A 141 -3.72 -0.58 5.86
N SER A 142 -3.49 0.71 6.05
CA SER A 142 -2.68 1.22 7.15
C SER A 142 -3.46 1.16 8.48
N PRO A 143 -2.89 0.56 9.55
CA PRO A 143 -3.46 0.65 10.90
C PRO A 143 -3.31 2.05 11.50
N VAL A 144 -2.28 2.77 11.04
CA VAL A 144 -2.00 4.16 11.39
C VAL A 144 -2.58 5.06 10.31
N ALA A 145 -3.46 5.94 10.77
CA ALA A 145 -3.78 7.23 10.17
C ALA A 145 -2.54 7.88 9.54
N GLY A 146 -2.40 7.85 8.21
CA GLY A 146 -1.14 8.17 7.52
C GLY A 146 -0.50 9.50 7.94
N ARG A 147 0.78 9.45 8.35
CA ARG A 147 1.67 10.60 8.55
C ARG A 147 2.33 11.00 7.24
N GLN A 148 2.25 12.28 6.88
CA GLN A 148 3.31 13.04 6.18
C GLN A 148 2.92 14.53 6.20
N GLY A 149 3.61 15.47 6.84
CA GLY A 149 4.75 15.45 7.75
C GLY A 149 4.77 16.75 8.61
N ASP A 150 5.36 16.62 9.81
CA ASP A 150 6.07 17.56 10.70
C ASP A 150 5.67 19.07 10.72
N THR A 151 5.35 19.75 11.83
CA THR A 151 5.86 19.72 13.22
C THR A 151 4.80 20.22 14.23
N ARG A 152 4.84 19.66 15.45
CA ARG A 152 4.20 20.15 16.70
C ARG A 152 2.66 20.28 16.71
N ASP A 153 1.97 19.24 17.18
CA ASP A 153 1.15 19.33 18.40
C ASP A 153 0.64 17.94 18.81
N ARG A 154 0.58 17.67 20.12
CA ARG A 154 0.09 16.41 20.69
C ARG A 154 -1.44 16.44 20.73
N GLY A 155 -2.08 15.63 19.91
CA GLY A 155 -3.51 15.32 20.04
C GLY A 155 -3.88 14.12 19.19
N GLY A 156 -4.50 13.11 19.79
CA GLY A 156 -4.94 11.86 19.14
C GLY A 156 -6.08 12.06 18.13
N GLY A 157 -5.82 12.81 17.06
CA GLY A 157 -6.75 13.09 15.98
C GLY A 157 -6.78 11.96 14.94
N ARG A 158 -7.99 11.61 14.48
CA ARG A 158 -8.22 10.74 13.33
C ARG A 158 -7.55 11.33 12.07
N PRO A 159 -7.07 10.50 11.12
CA PRO A 159 -6.43 10.99 9.90
C PRO A 159 -7.44 11.77 9.06
N VAL A 160 -7.03 12.93 8.56
CA VAL A 160 -7.88 13.80 7.75
C VAL A 160 -7.16 14.19 6.48
N ARG A 161 -7.83 14.01 5.34
CA ARG A 161 -7.35 14.47 4.03
C ARG A 161 -8.10 15.74 3.66
N ARG A 162 -7.37 16.83 3.43
CA ARG A 162 -7.94 18.08 2.91
C ARG A 162 -8.21 17.92 1.41
N LEU A 163 -9.34 18.47 0.97
CA LEU A 163 -9.61 18.60 -0.47
C LEU A 163 -8.70 19.72 -1.02
N ARG A 164 -8.15 19.53 -2.23
CA ARG A 164 -7.41 20.60 -2.91
C ARG A 164 -8.35 21.80 -3.15
N PRO A 165 -7.87 23.04 -2.99
CA PRO A 165 -8.64 24.24 -3.29
C PRO A 165 -9.00 24.31 -4.78
#